data_AF-A0AAJ4XYF5-F1
#
_entry.id   AF-A0AAJ4XYF5-F1
#
_cell.length_a   1.000
_cell.length_b   1.000
_cell.length_c   1.000
_cell.angle_alpha   90.00
_cell.angle_beta   90.00
_cell.angle_gamma   90.00
#
_symmetry.space_group_name_H-M   'P 1'
#
loop_
_entity.id
_entity.type
_entity.pdbx_description
1 polymer ?
#
loop_
_entity_poly.entity_id
_entity_poly.type
_entity_poly.pdbx_seq_one_letter_code
_entity_poly.pdbx_strand_id
1 'polypeptide(L)'
;MLARHTSRELAEWAAYERYAGPIDRSYDQEALAAIHEQLQAMNHLLGAAHFTDKQNTTNPVSEPERYPRSHELYQRASEQGDDN
;
A
#
# COMPACT_ATOMS: atom_id res chain seq x y z
N MET A 1 8.13 9.81 38.09
CA MET A 1 7.06 8.89 38.52
C MET A 1 7.25 7.58 37.77
N LEU A 2 7.50 6.46 38.46
CA LEU A 2 7.47 5.14 37.81
C LEU A 2 6.01 4.72 37.63
N ALA A 3 5.56 4.53 36.39
CA ALA A 3 4.25 3.98 36.10
C ALA A 3 4.20 2.54 36.65
N ARG A 4 3.36 2.30 37.65
CA ARG A 4 3.04 0.94 38.11
C ARG A 4 2.02 0.37 37.14
N HIS A 5 2.49 -0.38 36.16
CA HIS A 5 1.61 -1.15 35.28
C HIS A 5 1.07 -2.37 36.03
N THR A 6 -0.23 -2.59 35.90
CA THR A 6 -0.89 -3.75 36.51
C THR A 6 -0.73 -5.00 35.62
N SER A 7 -0.80 -6.19 36.22
CA SER A 7 -0.74 -7.45 35.45
C SER A 7 -1.85 -7.56 34.40
N ARG A 8 -2.99 -6.91 34.65
CA ARG A 8 -4.11 -6.84 33.70
C ARG A 8 -3.76 -6.03 32.47
N GLU A 9 -3.18 -4.84 32.65
CA GLU A 9 -2.72 -4.00 31.54
C GLU A 9 -1.70 -4.74 30.68
N LEU A 10 -0.73 -5.43 31.29
CA LEU A 10 0.24 -6.24 30.55
C LEU A 10 -0.42 -7.38 29.75
N ALA A 11 -1.45 -8.03 30.29
CA ALA A 11 -2.19 -9.06 29.57
C ALA A 11 -3.02 -8.48 28.41
N GLU A 12 -3.59 -7.29 28.58
CA GLU A 12 -4.30 -6.55 27.53
C GLU A 12 -3.35 -6.15 26.40
N TRP A 13 -2.15 -5.63 26.72
CA TRP A 13 -1.09 -5.34 25.74
C TRP A 13 -0.61 -6.59 25.02
N ALA A 14 -0.38 -7.69 25.74
CA ALA A 14 0.05 -8.95 25.12
C ALA A 14 -1.05 -9.59 24.25
N ALA A 15 -2.33 -9.36 24.57
CA ALA A 15 -3.45 -9.78 23.73
C ALA A 15 -3.56 -8.90 22.49
N TYR A 16 -3.37 -7.59 22.65
CA TYR A 16 -3.33 -6.63 21.53
C TYR A 16 -2.17 -6.91 20.58
N GLU A 17 -0.96 -7.17 21.08
CA GLU A 17 0.19 -7.57 20.26
C GLU A 17 -0.03 -8.90 19.52
N ARG A 18 -0.72 -9.87 20.14
CA ARG A 18 -1.08 -11.13 19.46
C ARG A 18 -2.17 -10.94 18.41
N TYR A 19 -3.11 -10.04 18.65
CA TYR A 19 -4.23 -9.76 17.75
C TYR A 19 -3.81 -8.88 16.57
N ALA A 20 -3.11 -7.79 16.85
CA ALA A 20 -2.59 -6.85 15.85
C ALA A 20 -1.30 -7.35 15.19
N GLY A 21 -0.63 -8.35 15.77
CA GLY A 21 0.69 -8.81 15.38
C GLY A 21 1.79 -7.83 15.81
N PRO A 22 3.09 -8.20 15.65
CA PRO A 22 4.12 -7.17 15.57
C PRO A 22 3.68 -6.14 14.53
N ILE A 23 4.02 -4.85 14.72
CA ILE A 23 3.86 -3.84 13.67
C ILE A 23 4.59 -4.40 12.44
N ASP A 24 3.82 -5.02 11.57
CA ASP A 24 4.34 -5.78 10.46
C ASP A 24 4.86 -4.76 9.45
N ARG A 25 5.76 -5.19 8.56
CA ARG A 25 6.19 -4.36 7.43
C ARG A 25 5.02 -4.04 6.48
N SER A 26 3.82 -4.52 6.76
CA SER A 26 2.58 -4.18 6.07
C SER A 26 2.36 -2.67 6.00
N TYR A 27 2.61 -1.93 7.09
CA TYR A 27 2.50 -0.47 7.08
C TYR A 27 3.47 0.15 6.07
N ASP A 28 4.73 -0.28 6.08
CA ASP A 28 5.75 0.22 5.15
C ASP A 28 5.40 -0.15 3.69
N GLN A 29 4.89 -1.35 3.46
CA GLN A 29 4.47 -1.82 2.14
C GLN A 29 3.25 -1.07 1.61
N GLU A 30 2.27 -0.80 2.47
CA GLU A 30 1.09 0.00 2.11
C GLU A 30 1.45 1.45 1.84
N ALA A 31 2.32 2.04 2.67
CA ALA A 31 2.84 3.38 2.47
C ALA A 31 3.62 3.49 1.15
N LEU A 32 4.48 2.52 0.85
CA LEU A 32 5.23 2.47 -0.42
C LEU A 32 4.29 2.32 -1.62
N ALA A 33 3.27 1.47 -1.52
CA ALA A 33 2.28 1.28 -2.58
C ALA A 33 1.49 2.57 -2.85
N ALA A 34 1.09 3.29 -1.80
CA ALA A 34 0.41 4.57 -1.91
C ALA A 34 1.30 5.67 -2.53
N ILE A 35 2.58 5.73 -2.12
CA ILE A 35 3.55 6.67 -2.72
C ILE A 35 3.74 6.37 -4.21
N HIS A 36 3.84 5.09 -4.59
CA HIS A 36 3.99 4.69 -5.98
C HIS A 36 2.79 5.13 -6.84
N GLU A 37 1.56 4.91 -6.36
CA GLU A 37 0.34 5.36 -7.03
C GLU A 37 0.29 6.90 -7.18
N GLN A 38 0.71 7.62 -6.13
CA GLN A 38 0.76 9.08 -6.18
C GLN A 38 1.80 9.59 -7.18
N LEU A 39 2.96 8.95 -7.28
CA LEU A 39 3.98 9.29 -8.28
C LEU A 39 3.49 9.04 -9.71
N GLN A 40 2.78 7.94 -9.95
CA GLN A 40 2.17 7.67 -11.25
C GLN A 40 1.15 8.76 -11.63
N ALA A 41 0.26 9.13 -10.70
CA ALA A 41 -0.72 10.18 -10.91
C ALA A 41 -0.07 11.53 -11.21
N MET A 42 0.97 11.90 -10.45
CA MET A 42 1.72 13.14 -10.69
C MET A 42 2.41 13.15 -12.05
N ASN A 43 3.07 12.06 -12.44
CA ASN A 43 3.72 11.95 -13.75
C ASN A 43 2.70 12.02 -14.88
N HIS A 44 1.55 11.37 -14.74
CA HIS A 44 0.49 11.42 -15.73
C HIS A 44 -0.05 12.85 -15.89
N LEU A 45 -0.30 13.56 -14.78
CA LEU A 45 -0.77 14.95 -14.80
C LEU A 45 0.27 15.92 -15.38
N LEU A 46 1.55 15.77 -15.02
CA LEU A 46 2.64 16.57 -15.58
C LEU A 46 2.78 16.33 -17.09
N GLY A 47 2.71 15.07 -17.51
CA GLY A 47 2.67 14.71 -18.92
C GLY A 47 1.49 15.35 -19.62
N ALA A 48 0.27 15.23 -19.07
CA ALA A 48 -0.91 15.86 -19.64
C ALA A 48 -0.72 17.38 -19.79
N ALA A 49 -0.21 18.07 -18.77
CA ALA A 49 0.02 19.52 -18.81
C ALA A 49 1.05 19.96 -19.86
N HIS A 50 2.05 19.14 -20.17
CA HIS A 50 3.11 19.49 -21.13
C HIS A 50 2.85 19.00 -22.55
N PHE A 51 2.07 17.95 -22.73
CA PHE A 51 1.74 17.37 -24.04
C PHE A 51 0.41 17.87 -24.61
N THR A 52 -0.41 18.58 -23.83
CA THR A 52 -1.59 19.27 -24.35
C THR A 52 -1.22 20.61 -24.98
N ASP A 53 -1.42 20.73 -26.29
CA ASP A 53 -2.24 21.81 -26.93
C ASP A 53 -1.75 22.27 -28.32
N LYS A 54 -0.65 21.77 -28.90
CA LYS A 54 -0.23 22.21 -30.27
C LYS A 54 0.27 21.16 -31.25
N GLN A 55 0.61 19.95 -30.80
CA GLN A 55 1.29 18.95 -31.63
C GLN A 55 0.55 17.60 -31.74
N ASN A 56 -0.71 17.49 -31.26
CA ASN A 56 -1.46 16.22 -31.23
C ASN A 56 -0.68 15.05 -30.63
N THR A 57 0.27 15.34 -29.75
CA THR A 57 1.12 14.31 -29.14
C THR A 57 0.36 13.77 -27.94
N THR A 58 -0.16 12.55 -28.05
CA THR A 58 -0.76 11.83 -26.93
C THR A 58 0.23 11.77 -25.78
N ASN A 59 -0.24 12.02 -24.56
CA ASN A 59 0.58 11.89 -23.36
C ASN A 59 1.24 10.50 -23.36
N PRO A 60 2.58 10.41 -23.43
CA PRO A 60 3.29 9.13 -23.47
C PRO A 60 3.25 8.43 -22.09
N VAL A 61 2.84 9.13 -21.04
CA VAL A 61 2.69 8.57 -19.70
C VAL A 61 1.36 7.82 -19.62
N SER A 62 1.44 6.53 -19.31
CA SER A 62 0.28 5.66 -19.10
C SER A 62 -0.64 6.17 -17.99
N GLU A 63 -1.89 5.73 -18.01
CA GLU A 63 -2.81 5.99 -16.90
C GLU A 63 -2.28 5.35 -15.59
N PRO A 64 -2.52 5.98 -14.43
CA PRO A 64 -2.11 5.42 -13.14
C PRO A 64 -2.83 4.09 -12.87
N GLU A 65 -2.07 3.08 -12.46
CA GLU A 65 -2.59 1.76 -12.13
C GLU A 65 -2.47 1.50 -10.62
N ARG A 66 -3.49 0.84 -10.06
CA ARG A 66 -3.47 0.48 -8.64
C ARG A 66 -2.40 -0.58 -8.38
N TYR A 67 -1.52 -0.31 -7.43
CA TYR A 67 -0.50 -1.26 -7.02
C TYR A 67 -1.12 -2.30 -6.07
N PRO A 68 -0.93 -3.61 -6.31
CA PRO A 68 -1.52 -4.64 -5.47
C PRO A 68 -1.02 -4.52 -4.03
N ARG A 69 -1.94 -4.55 -3.07
CA ARG A 69 -1.59 -4.53 -1.64
C ARG A 69 -1.10 -5.91 -1.21
N SER A 70 -0.34 -5.97 -0.12
CA SER A 70 0.26 -7.22 0.38
C SER A 70 -0.78 -8.32 0.65
N HIS A 71 -1.95 -7.96 1.17
CA HIS A 71 -3.07 -8.91 1.39
C HIS A 71 -3.73 -9.40 0.08
N GLU A 72 -3.65 -8.64 -1.01
CA GLU A 72 -4.19 -9.01 -2.32
C GLU A 72 -3.26 -9.97 -3.08
N LEU A 73 -1.96 -9.96 -2.76
CA LEU A 73 -0.98 -10.89 -3.35
C LEU A 73 -1.24 -12.34 -2.93
N TYR A 74 -1.65 -12.56 -1.68
CA TYR A 74 -1.98 -13.91 -1.20
C TYR A 74 -3.27 -14.45 -1.83
N GLN A 75 -4.23 -13.57 -2.14
CA GLN A 75 -5.49 -13.95 -2.81
C GLN A 75 -5.24 -14.40 -4.26
N ARG A 76 -4.30 -13.77 -4.98
CA ARG A 76 -3.90 -14.18 -6.33
C ARG A 76 -3.21 -15.54 -6.38
N ALA A 77 -2.41 -15.88 -5.36
CA ALA A 77 -1.71 -17.17 -5.31
C ALA A 77 -2.67 -18.35 -5.12
N SER A 78 -3.80 -18.16 -4.42
CA SER A 78 -4.83 -19.20 -4.29
C SER A 78 -5.64 -19.43 -5.56
N GLU A 79 -5.78 -18.42 -6.43
CA GLU A 79 -6.58 -18.52 -7.67
C GLU A 79 -5.80 -19.15 -8.83
N GLN A 80 -4.46 -19.07 -8.83
CA GLN A 80 -3.60 -19.66 -9.89
C GLN A 80 -3.27 -21.15 -9.68
N GLY A 81 -3.76 -21.76 -8.60
CA GLY A 81 -3.46 -23.15 -8.23
C GLY A 81 -4.48 -24.20 -8.71
N ASP A 82 -5.57 -23.79 -9.37
CA ASP A 82 -6.72 -24.66 -9.71
C ASP A 82 -6.85 -25.00 -11.21
N ASP A 83 -5.81 -24.73 -12.02
CA ASP A 83 -5.72 -25.15 -13.43
C ASP A 83 -4.72 -26.32 -13.60
N ASN A 84 -5.08 -27.51 -13.13
CA ASN A 84 -4.42 -28.78 -13.50
C ASN A 84 -5.40 -29.94 -13.59
#